data_AF-A0A1H9NRS1-F1
#
_entry.id   AF-A0A1H9NRS1-F1
#
_cell.length_a   1.000
_cell.length_b   1.000
_cell.length_c   1.000
_cell.angle_alpha   90.00
_cell.angle_beta   90.00
_cell.angle_gamma   90.00
#
_symmetry.space_group_name_H-M   'P 1'
#
loop_
_entity.id
_entity.type
_entity.pdbx_description
1 polymer ?
#
loop_
_entity_poly.entity_id
_entity_poly.type
_entity_poly.pdbx_seq_one_letter_code
_entity_poly.pdbx_strand_id
1 'polypeptide(L)'
;MKRTHLPIVPDAVLTRYRVNEPNDNRFRSCARLLQSLWRAGSELRIGRHVSPNGDKRWLGSRISDTAARRGGNFMSPEIARLVWLEHAYREPWATSDEQRLWTNLLSSHPLVFNAMGPLRLDDCLATNMLRAMFPDLADATAETVLFEHSPGRGSDDLTGDNTAWDAAITYERCRHQGSWCRRRYAHAPFATQIHDDHRHCG
;
A
#
# COMPACT_ATOMS: atom_id res chain seq x y z
N MET A 1 -15.79 -24.89 -17.43
CA MET A 1 -14.41 -24.48 -17.76
C MET A 1 -13.89 -23.52 -16.69
N LYS A 2 -12.95 -23.94 -15.85
CA LYS A 2 -12.18 -22.99 -15.02
C LYS A 2 -11.27 -22.21 -15.97
N ARG A 3 -11.54 -20.93 -16.20
CA ARG A 3 -10.64 -20.07 -16.98
C ARG A 3 -9.37 -19.87 -16.16
N THR A 4 -8.24 -20.36 -16.67
CA THR A 4 -6.91 -20.22 -16.06
C THR A 4 -6.23 -18.91 -16.40
N HIS A 5 -6.82 -18.10 -17.29
CA HIS A 5 -6.26 -16.84 -17.76
C HIS A 5 -7.29 -15.71 -17.74
N LEU A 6 -6.80 -14.50 -17.45
CA LEU A 6 -7.58 -13.26 -17.55
C LEU A 6 -8.06 -13.04 -19.00
N PRO A 7 -9.25 -12.45 -19.19
CA PRO A 7 -9.78 -12.20 -20.52
C PRO A 7 -8.92 -11.18 -21.28
N ILE A 8 -8.91 -11.31 -22.60
CA ILE A 8 -8.46 -10.20 -23.48
C ILE A 8 -9.65 -9.25 -23.59
N VAL A 9 -9.48 -8.03 -23.10
CA VAL A 9 -10.52 -6.99 -23.17
C VAL A 9 -10.42 -6.31 -24.53
N PRO A 10 -11.51 -6.20 -25.31
CA PRO A 10 -11.48 -5.48 -26.59
C PRO A 10 -11.13 -4.00 -26.44
N ASP A 11 -10.34 -3.46 -27.38
CA ASP A 11 -9.91 -2.06 -27.39
C ASP A 11 -11.06 -1.06 -27.35
N ALA A 12 -12.18 -1.39 -28.00
CA ALA A 12 -13.40 -0.57 -27.96
C ALA A 12 -13.93 -0.41 -26.54
N VAL A 13 -13.84 -1.46 -25.71
CA VAL A 13 -14.23 -1.43 -24.29
C VAL A 13 -13.22 -0.60 -23.51
N LEU A 14 -11.92 -0.86 -23.66
CA LEU A 14 -10.87 -0.09 -22.96
C LEU A 14 -10.96 1.40 -23.27
N THR A 15 -11.22 1.76 -24.53
CA THR A 15 -11.36 3.14 -25.00
C THR A 15 -12.61 3.80 -24.41
N ARG A 16 -13.75 3.10 -24.42
CA ARG A 16 -15.00 3.57 -23.80
C ARG A 16 -14.81 3.94 -22.33
N TYR A 17 -14.06 3.12 -21.58
CA TYR A 17 -13.78 3.35 -20.16
C TYR A 17 -12.54 4.20 -19.88
N ARG A 18 -11.92 4.78 -20.93
CA ARG A 18 -10.74 5.64 -20.86
C ARG A 18 -9.54 4.97 -20.19
N VAL A 19 -9.30 3.70 -20.48
CA VAL A 19 -8.22 2.88 -19.89
C VAL A 19 -7.42 2.10 -20.94
N ASN A 20 -7.52 2.49 -22.21
CA ASN A 20 -6.69 1.93 -23.27
C ASN A 20 -5.27 2.50 -23.19
N GLU A 21 -4.34 1.70 -22.66
CA GLU A 21 -2.94 2.06 -22.45
C GLU A 21 -2.03 1.17 -23.31
N PRO A 22 -1.18 1.76 -24.19
CA PRO A 22 -0.37 0.98 -25.13
C PRO A 22 0.54 -0.07 -24.49
N ASN A 23 1.02 0.20 -23.27
CA ASN A 23 2.00 -0.63 -22.56
C ASN A 23 1.35 -1.54 -21.49
N ASP A 24 0.03 -1.68 -21.51
CA ASP A 24 -0.66 -2.59 -20.61
C ASP A 24 -0.62 -4.02 -21.14
N ASN A 25 -0.23 -4.96 -20.27
CA ASN A 25 -0.46 -6.37 -20.50
C ASN A 25 -1.90 -6.76 -20.11
N ARG A 26 -2.31 -8.01 -20.38
CA ARG A 26 -3.67 -8.50 -20.07
C ARG A 26 -4.11 -8.22 -18.62
N PHE A 27 -3.20 -8.39 -17.67
CA PHE A 27 -3.47 -8.10 -16.26
C PHE A 27 -3.73 -6.61 -16.03
N ARG A 28 -2.84 -5.73 -16.51
CA ARG A 28 -2.96 -4.27 -16.35
C ARG A 28 -4.24 -3.74 -17.00
N SER A 29 -4.57 -4.19 -18.21
CA SER A 29 -5.81 -3.81 -18.90
C SER A 29 -7.05 -4.21 -18.11
N CYS A 30 -7.08 -5.44 -17.58
CA CYS A 30 -8.18 -5.91 -16.73
C CYS A 30 -8.27 -5.10 -15.43
N ALA A 31 -7.14 -4.88 -14.76
CA ALA A 31 -7.08 -4.12 -13.51
C ALA A 31 -7.56 -2.67 -13.70
N ARG A 32 -7.11 -1.98 -14.76
CA ARG A 32 -7.60 -0.62 -15.07
C ARG A 32 -9.07 -0.59 -15.38
N LEU A 33 -9.58 -1.55 -16.15
CA LEU A 33 -11.00 -1.63 -16.43
C LEU A 33 -11.80 -1.81 -15.13
N LEU A 34 -11.40 -2.74 -14.26
CA LEU A 34 -12.05 -2.95 -12.96
C LEU A 34 -12.05 -1.69 -12.11
N GLN A 35 -10.93 -0.95 -12.05
CA GLN A 35 -10.90 0.31 -11.31
C GLN A 35 -11.77 1.40 -11.95
N SER A 36 -11.84 1.49 -13.27
CA SER A 36 -12.73 2.44 -13.94
C SER A 36 -14.21 2.13 -13.70
N LEU A 37 -14.56 0.84 -13.66
CA LEU A 37 -15.90 0.35 -13.32
C LEU A 37 -16.24 0.64 -11.86
N TRP A 38 -15.36 0.28 -10.93
CA TRP A 38 -15.54 0.58 -9.50
C TRP A 38 -15.71 2.08 -9.27
N ARG A 39 -14.83 2.90 -9.85
CA ARG A 39 -14.92 4.36 -9.78
C ARG A 39 -16.29 4.87 -10.24
N ALA A 40 -16.77 4.36 -11.37
CA ALA A 40 -18.07 4.76 -11.91
C ALA A 40 -19.24 4.32 -11.02
N GLY A 41 -19.19 3.10 -10.47
CA GLY A 41 -20.18 2.59 -9.53
C GLY A 41 -20.19 3.31 -8.18
N SER A 42 -19.03 3.82 -7.74
CA SER A 42 -18.88 4.65 -6.55
C SER A 42 -19.14 6.15 -6.81
N GLU A 43 -19.64 6.51 -8.00
CA GLU A 43 -19.96 7.89 -8.40
C GLU A 43 -18.77 8.87 -8.33
N LEU A 44 -17.55 8.36 -8.39
CA LEU A 44 -16.34 9.18 -8.32
C LEU A 44 -16.03 9.76 -9.70
N ARG A 45 -15.96 11.09 -9.80
CA ARG A 45 -15.61 11.76 -11.06
C ARG A 45 -14.21 11.34 -11.54
N ILE A 46 -14.08 11.04 -12.84
CA ILE A 46 -12.81 10.67 -13.49
C ILE A 46 -11.73 11.74 -13.29
N GLY A 47 -10.47 11.30 -13.15
CA GLY A 47 -9.28 12.14 -12.97
C GLY A 47 -8.37 12.23 -14.20
N ARG A 48 -7.37 13.11 -14.11
CA ARG A 48 -6.37 13.32 -15.16
C ARG A 48 -5.06 12.63 -14.82
N HIS A 49 -4.46 11.98 -15.80
CA HIS A 49 -3.07 11.57 -15.81
C HIS A 49 -2.22 12.68 -16.43
N VAL A 50 -1.08 12.99 -15.82
CA VAL A 50 -0.08 13.92 -16.35
C VAL A 50 1.13 13.10 -16.78
N SER A 51 1.53 13.18 -18.05
CA SER A 51 2.74 12.51 -18.53
C SER A 51 4.00 13.22 -18.00
N PRO A 52 5.19 12.59 -18.05
CA PRO A 52 6.45 13.26 -17.74
C PRO A 52 6.69 14.53 -18.58
N ASN A 53 6.13 14.58 -19.79
CA ASN A 53 6.23 15.72 -20.71
C ASN A 53 5.19 16.82 -20.41
N GLY A 54 4.33 16.62 -19.40
CA GLY A 54 3.29 17.57 -18.99
C GLY A 54 1.93 17.36 -19.67
N ASP A 55 1.80 16.42 -20.59
CA ASP A 55 0.54 16.16 -21.30
C ASP A 55 -0.53 15.64 -20.35
N LYS A 56 -1.73 16.23 -20.44
CA LYS A 56 -2.85 15.87 -19.57
C LYS A 56 -3.89 15.11 -20.36
N ARG A 57 -4.29 13.93 -19.86
CA ARG A 57 -5.41 13.16 -20.42
C ARG A 57 -6.27 12.56 -19.34
N TRP A 58 -7.55 12.36 -19.65
CA TRP A 58 -8.46 11.62 -18.78
C TRP A 58 -8.07 10.15 -18.74
N LEU A 59 -8.00 9.58 -17.54
CA LEU A 59 -7.69 8.17 -17.33
C LEU A 59 -8.71 7.58 -16.35
N GLY A 60 -9.43 6.55 -16.79
CA GLY A 60 -10.56 5.96 -16.07
C GLY A 60 -10.20 5.36 -14.72
N SER A 61 -8.94 4.93 -14.55
CA SER A 61 -8.38 4.43 -13.30
C SER A 61 -7.89 5.54 -12.35
N ARG A 62 -8.26 6.80 -12.60
CA ARG A 62 -7.96 7.93 -11.72
C ARG A 62 -9.24 8.66 -11.33
N ILE A 63 -9.19 9.31 -10.17
CA ILE A 63 -10.27 10.17 -9.65
C ILE A 63 -9.89 11.64 -9.72
N SER A 64 -10.89 12.51 -9.80
CA SER A 64 -10.69 13.96 -9.81
C SER A 64 -10.15 14.48 -8.48
N ASP A 65 -9.46 15.62 -8.49
CA ASP A 65 -8.88 16.24 -7.29
C ASP A 65 -9.93 16.52 -6.20
N THR A 66 -11.16 16.86 -6.59
CA THR A 66 -12.28 17.05 -5.64
C THR A 66 -12.66 15.76 -4.91
N ALA A 67 -12.68 14.63 -5.62
CA ALA A 67 -12.95 13.32 -5.02
C ALA A 67 -11.77 12.86 -4.16
N ALA A 68 -10.55 13.12 -4.63
CA ALA A 68 -9.31 12.83 -3.91
C ALA A 68 -9.24 13.54 -2.56
N ARG A 69 -9.55 14.84 -2.51
CA ARG A 69 -9.63 15.63 -1.25
C ARG A 69 -10.65 15.09 -0.26
N ARG A 70 -11.68 14.39 -0.73
CA ARG A 70 -12.70 13.73 0.11
C ARG A 70 -12.29 12.32 0.54
N GLY A 71 -11.08 11.86 0.20
CA GLY A 71 -10.60 10.52 0.52
C GLY A 71 -11.12 9.43 -0.42
N GLY A 72 -11.64 9.77 -1.60
CA GLY A 72 -12.27 8.81 -2.52
C GLY A 72 -11.36 7.72 -3.10
N ASN A 73 -10.05 7.76 -2.82
CA ASN A 73 -9.10 6.70 -3.17
C ASN A 73 -9.02 5.60 -2.11
N PHE A 74 -9.68 5.78 -0.97
CA PHE A 74 -9.64 4.88 0.18
C PHE A 74 -10.99 4.20 0.43
N MET A 75 -10.94 2.97 0.91
CA MET A 75 -12.11 2.10 1.07
C MET A 75 -13.03 2.53 2.22
N SER A 76 -12.52 3.29 3.18
CA SER A 76 -13.32 3.84 4.27
C SER A 76 -12.86 5.25 4.69
N PRO A 77 -13.75 6.05 5.33
CA PRO A 77 -13.36 7.35 5.89
C PRO A 77 -12.26 7.26 6.95
N GLU A 78 -12.20 6.18 7.73
CA GLU A 78 -11.19 5.94 8.75
C GLU A 78 -9.81 5.72 8.11
N ILE A 79 -9.73 4.92 7.03
CA ILE A 79 -8.50 4.74 6.26
C ILE A 79 -8.07 6.07 5.64
N ALA A 80 -9.00 6.84 5.07
CA ALA A 80 -8.67 8.16 4.52
C ALA A 80 -8.07 9.09 5.58
N ARG A 81 -8.63 9.12 6.81
CA ARG A 81 -8.09 9.91 7.93
C ARG A 81 -6.72 9.41 8.37
N LEU A 82 -6.52 8.10 8.44
CA LEU A 82 -5.22 7.49 8.73
C LEU A 82 -4.18 7.98 7.70
N VAL A 83 -4.47 7.89 6.41
CA VAL A 83 -3.52 8.30 5.37
C VAL A 83 -3.19 9.79 5.46
N TRP A 84 -4.15 10.64 5.80
CA TRP A 84 -3.86 12.06 6.04
C TRP A 84 -2.85 12.28 7.18
N LEU A 85 -2.97 11.52 8.27
CA LEU A 85 -2.03 11.60 9.39
C LEU A 85 -0.66 11.04 8.99
N GLU A 86 -0.61 9.86 8.40
CA GLU A 86 0.64 9.22 7.94
C GLU A 86 1.37 10.09 6.90
N HIS A 87 0.63 10.75 6.01
CA HIS A 87 1.20 11.71 5.05
C HIS A 87 1.72 12.99 5.71
N ALA A 88 1.03 13.50 6.73
CA ALA A 88 1.42 14.72 7.45
C ALA A 88 2.66 14.50 8.34
N TYR A 89 2.78 13.31 8.93
CA TYR A 89 3.88 12.93 9.84
C TYR A 89 4.94 12.03 9.20
N ARG A 90 4.94 11.93 7.86
CA ARG A 90 5.92 11.14 7.12
C ARG A 90 7.36 11.57 7.44
N GLU A 91 8.28 10.61 7.38
CA GLU A 91 9.70 10.86 7.57
C GLU A 91 10.19 11.93 6.56
N PRO A 92 11.12 12.85 6.94
CA PRO A 92 11.55 13.97 6.09
C PRO A 92 12.05 13.61 4.69
N TRP A 93 12.51 12.36 4.52
CA TRP A 93 13.04 11.81 3.27
C TRP A 93 12.08 10.84 2.56
N ALA A 94 10.86 10.65 3.07
CA ALA A 94 9.85 9.81 2.43
C ALA A 94 9.42 10.43 1.09
N THR A 95 9.79 9.77 -0.01
CA THR A 95 9.47 10.23 -1.37
C THR A 95 8.07 9.76 -1.76
N SER A 96 7.03 10.48 -1.35
CA SER A 96 5.66 10.17 -1.74
C SER A 96 5.19 11.09 -2.85
N ASP A 97 4.86 10.50 -4.01
CA ASP A 97 4.14 11.17 -5.10
C ASP A 97 2.68 11.38 -4.66
N GLU A 98 2.40 12.59 -4.16
CA GLU A 98 1.08 12.97 -3.65
C GLU A 98 -0.03 12.79 -4.68
N GLN A 99 0.26 13.14 -5.94
CA GLN A 99 -0.75 13.00 -6.98
C GLN A 99 -1.11 11.52 -7.17
N ARG A 100 -0.13 10.61 -7.12
CA ARG A 100 -0.41 9.17 -7.16
C ARG A 100 -1.13 8.67 -5.92
N LEU A 101 -0.74 9.11 -4.73
CA LEU A 101 -1.38 8.72 -3.47
C LEU A 101 -2.87 9.04 -3.47
N TRP A 102 -3.23 10.26 -3.87
CA TRP A 102 -4.59 10.75 -3.71
C TRP A 102 -5.50 10.46 -4.91
N THR A 103 -4.96 10.31 -6.12
CA THR A 103 -5.78 10.28 -7.36
C THR A 103 -5.71 8.98 -8.15
N ASN A 104 -4.75 8.10 -7.89
CA ASN A 104 -4.55 6.89 -8.68
C ASN A 104 -5.03 5.65 -7.93
N LEU A 105 -6.15 5.07 -8.41
CA LEU A 105 -6.79 3.89 -7.81
C LEU A 105 -5.96 2.59 -7.96
N LEU A 106 -4.92 2.61 -8.80
CA LEU A 106 -4.05 1.46 -9.04
C LEU A 106 -2.64 1.64 -8.48
N SER A 107 -2.33 2.77 -7.85
CA SER A 107 -1.00 2.94 -7.28
C SER A 107 -0.82 2.00 -6.08
N SER A 108 0.36 1.39 -5.97
CA SER A 108 0.70 0.51 -4.83
C SER A 108 0.52 1.22 -3.48
N HIS A 109 0.98 2.47 -3.40
CA HIS A 109 0.93 3.28 -2.19
C HIS A 109 -0.49 3.36 -1.55
N PRO A 110 -1.56 3.86 -2.22
CA PRO A 110 -2.91 3.83 -1.66
C PRO A 110 -3.49 2.41 -1.50
N LEU A 111 -3.06 1.45 -2.33
CA LEU A 111 -3.50 0.05 -2.18
C LEU A 111 -3.01 -0.55 -0.86
N VAL A 112 -1.78 -0.25 -0.46
CA VAL A 112 -1.20 -0.74 0.79
C VAL A 112 -1.92 -0.15 2.00
N PHE A 113 -2.25 1.15 1.97
CA PHE A 113 -3.12 1.74 3.00
C PHE A 113 -4.51 1.09 3.05
N ASN A 114 -5.12 0.78 1.91
CA ASN A 114 -6.42 0.11 1.89
C ASN A 114 -6.34 -1.32 2.43
N ALA A 115 -5.24 -2.03 2.19
CA ALA A 115 -5.05 -3.40 2.64
C ALA A 115 -4.64 -3.50 4.12
N MET A 116 -3.73 -2.63 4.57
CA MET A 116 -3.08 -2.71 5.89
C MET A 116 -3.60 -1.65 6.87
N GLY A 117 -4.32 -0.63 6.39
CA GLY A 117 -4.92 0.42 7.23
C GLY A 117 -5.84 -0.12 8.33
N PRO A 118 -6.70 -1.12 8.08
CA PRO A 118 -7.49 -1.74 9.15
C PRO A 118 -6.62 -2.33 10.27
N LEU A 119 -5.46 -2.91 9.93
CA LEU A 119 -4.53 -3.47 10.92
C LEU A 119 -3.85 -2.36 11.74
N ARG A 120 -3.55 -1.23 11.10
CA ARG A 120 -3.01 -0.04 11.80
C ARG A 120 -4.00 0.55 12.81
N LEU A 121 -5.29 0.41 12.54
CA LEU A 121 -6.38 0.94 13.36
C LEU A 121 -6.86 -0.04 14.44
N ASP A 122 -6.48 -1.32 14.36
CA ASP A 122 -6.90 -2.39 15.28
C ASP A 122 -5.75 -3.39 15.53
N ASP A 123 -5.08 -3.23 16.68
CA ASP A 123 -3.94 -4.05 17.08
C ASP A 123 -4.31 -5.52 17.34
N CYS A 124 -5.57 -5.80 17.72
CA CYS A 124 -6.06 -7.17 17.86
C CYS A 124 -6.17 -7.83 16.49
N LEU A 125 -6.71 -7.12 15.50
CA LEU A 125 -6.75 -7.59 14.12
C LEU A 125 -5.34 -7.80 13.55
N ALA A 126 -4.42 -6.86 13.79
CA ALA A 126 -3.02 -6.98 13.40
C ALA A 126 -2.36 -8.20 14.04
N THR A 127 -2.56 -8.43 15.34
CA THR A 127 -2.02 -9.59 16.06
C THR A 127 -2.59 -10.90 15.52
N ASN A 128 -3.89 -10.97 15.27
CA ASN A 128 -4.54 -12.16 14.73
C ASN A 128 -4.03 -12.47 13.32
N MET A 129 -3.88 -11.45 12.47
CA MET A 129 -3.31 -11.60 11.13
C MET A 129 -1.85 -12.07 11.20
N LEU A 130 -1.02 -11.46 12.05
CA LEU A 130 0.38 -11.86 12.26
C LEU A 130 0.49 -13.34 12.63
N ARG A 131 -0.28 -13.79 13.63
CA ARG A 131 -0.28 -15.19 14.11
C ARG A 131 -0.80 -16.18 13.06
N ALA A 132 -1.80 -15.77 12.27
CA ALA A 132 -2.36 -16.61 11.21
C ALA A 132 -1.41 -16.78 10.02
N MET A 133 -0.71 -15.72 9.64
CA MET A 133 0.23 -15.72 8.50
C MET A 133 1.58 -16.34 8.85
N PHE A 134 2.02 -16.22 10.11
CA PHE A 134 3.32 -16.70 10.57
C PHE A 134 3.14 -17.59 11.81
N PRO A 135 2.95 -18.91 11.62
CA PRO A 135 2.74 -19.84 12.74
C PRO A 135 3.86 -19.82 13.79
N ASP A 136 5.10 -19.52 13.39
CA ASP A 136 6.25 -19.39 14.29
C ASP A 136 6.18 -18.17 15.23
N LEU A 137 5.22 -17.27 14.99
CA LEU A 137 4.91 -16.07 15.79
C LEU A 137 3.57 -16.21 16.53
N ALA A 138 3.09 -17.43 16.77
CA ALA A 138 1.81 -17.68 17.45
C ALA A 138 1.70 -17.04 18.86
N ASP A 139 2.83 -16.79 19.51
CA ASP A 139 2.98 -16.13 20.82
C ASP A 139 3.36 -14.65 20.73
N ALA A 140 3.51 -14.09 19.53
CA ALA A 140 3.81 -12.68 19.33
C ALA A 140 2.56 -11.81 19.44
N THR A 141 2.73 -10.54 19.82
CA THR A 141 1.68 -9.51 19.81
C THR A 141 2.14 -8.37 18.92
N ALA A 142 1.31 -7.95 17.96
CA ALA A 142 1.61 -6.82 17.10
C ALA A 142 1.59 -5.52 17.94
N GLU A 143 2.59 -4.66 17.75
CA GLU A 143 2.67 -3.35 18.40
C GLU A 143 2.11 -2.24 17.49
N THR A 144 2.51 -2.23 16.21
CA THR A 144 2.06 -1.23 15.25
C THR A 144 2.32 -1.68 13.81
N VAL A 145 1.61 -1.04 12.88
CA VAL A 145 1.88 -1.11 11.45
C VAL A 145 2.52 0.20 11.02
N LEU A 146 3.61 0.14 10.27
CA LEU A 146 4.31 1.29 9.72
C LEU A 146 4.11 1.31 8.21
N PHE A 147 4.01 2.49 7.61
CA PHE A 147 3.86 2.68 6.16
C PHE A 147 5.05 3.45 5.61
N GLU A 148 5.48 3.11 4.39
CA GLU A 148 6.60 3.78 3.69
C GLU A 148 7.86 3.90 4.60
N HIS A 149 8.08 2.89 5.44
CA HIS A 149 9.11 2.92 6.46
C HIS A 149 10.45 2.48 5.89
N SER A 150 11.49 3.28 6.11
CA SER A 150 12.85 3.00 5.67
C SER A 150 13.79 3.26 6.85
N PRO A 151 14.13 2.24 7.66
CA PRO A 151 15.08 2.46 8.73
C PRO A 151 16.43 2.81 8.08
N GLY A 152 16.92 4.04 8.31
CA GLY A 152 18.20 4.53 7.83
C GLY A 152 18.39 4.48 6.31
N ARG A 153 17.54 5.19 5.56
CA ARG A 153 17.67 5.37 4.10
C ARG A 153 19.10 5.77 3.71
N GLY A 154 19.74 4.99 2.84
CA GLY A 154 21.13 5.22 2.40
C GLY A 154 22.21 4.91 3.44
N SER A 155 21.85 4.25 4.56
CA SER A 155 22.82 3.67 5.49
C SER A 155 23.26 2.30 4.99
N ASP A 156 24.58 2.12 4.86
CA ASP A 156 25.21 0.85 4.49
C ASP A 156 24.95 -0.26 5.51
N ASP A 157 24.64 0.09 6.76
CA ASP A 157 24.36 -0.85 7.85
C ASP A 157 22.93 -1.44 7.79
N LEU A 158 22.09 -0.96 6.86
CA LEU A 158 20.71 -1.39 6.69
C LEU A 158 20.45 -1.87 5.25
N THR A 159 19.53 -1.26 4.50
CA THR A 159 19.25 -1.71 3.13
C THR A 159 20.32 -1.27 2.13
N GLY A 160 21.23 -0.35 2.51
CA GLY A 160 22.27 0.19 1.64
C GLY A 160 21.73 0.90 0.39
N ASP A 161 20.42 1.14 0.35
CA ASP A 161 19.72 1.69 -0.80
C ASP A 161 18.64 2.71 -0.37
N ASN A 162 18.01 3.32 -1.36
CA ASN A 162 16.94 4.29 -1.15
C ASN A 162 15.55 3.61 -1.16
N THR A 163 15.44 2.35 -0.74
CA THR A 163 14.13 1.66 -0.70
C THR A 163 13.43 1.85 0.64
N ALA A 164 12.10 1.86 0.60
CA ALA A 164 11.25 1.80 1.78
C ALA A 164 10.43 0.51 1.73
N TRP A 165 10.08 -0.01 2.89
CA TRP A 165 9.04 -1.02 2.99
C TRP A 165 7.68 -0.35 2.83
N ASP A 166 6.87 -0.84 1.89
CA ASP A 166 5.51 -0.32 1.68
C ASP A 166 4.68 -0.39 2.99
N ALA A 167 4.81 -1.51 3.71
CA ALA A 167 4.31 -1.66 5.07
C ALA A 167 5.20 -2.61 5.89
N ALA A 168 5.27 -2.37 7.20
CA ALA A 168 5.93 -3.24 8.16
C ALA A 168 5.10 -3.40 9.43
N ILE A 169 5.14 -4.58 10.05
CA ILE A 169 4.52 -4.82 11.35
C ILE A 169 5.63 -5.01 12.36
N THR A 170 5.63 -4.20 13.42
CA THR A 170 6.48 -4.47 14.59
C THR A 170 5.69 -5.29 15.60
N TYR A 171 6.38 -6.18 16.30
CA TYR A 171 5.77 -7.06 17.28
C TYR A 171 6.72 -7.32 18.44
N GLU A 172 6.12 -7.63 19.58
CA GLU A 172 6.82 -8.18 20.74
C GLU A 172 6.56 -9.67 20.86
N ARG A 173 7.53 -10.40 21.42
CA ARG A 173 7.42 -11.82 21.70
C ARG A 173 8.23 -12.16 22.95
N CYS A 174 7.61 -12.85 23.91
CA CYS A 174 8.34 -13.42 25.04
C CYS A 174 9.13 -14.66 24.59
N ARG A 175 10.45 -14.65 24.78
CA ARG A 175 11.23 -15.90 24.73
C ARG A 175 11.36 -16.49 26.14
N HIS A 176 10.93 -17.74 26.31
CA HIS A 176 11.26 -18.52 27.50
C HIS A 176 12.73 -18.97 27.46
N GLN A 177 13.65 -18.02 27.72
CA GLN A 177 15.00 -18.19 28.29
C GLN A 177 15.72 -16.84 28.24
N GLY A 178 15.79 -16.14 29.39
CA GLY A 178 16.50 -14.87 29.54
C GLY A 178 15.72 -13.66 28.99
N SER A 179 15.17 -12.85 29.89
CA SER A 179 14.39 -11.64 29.63
C SER A 179 15.07 -10.66 28.66
N TRP A 180 14.63 -10.64 27.41
CA TRP A 180 14.88 -9.57 26.44
C TRP A 180 13.63 -9.37 25.58
N CYS A 181 12.98 -8.22 25.69
CA CYS A 181 11.96 -7.83 24.72
C CYS A 181 12.68 -7.32 23.46
N ARG A 182 12.49 -7.97 22.31
CA ARG A 182 13.11 -7.56 21.03
C ARG A 182 12.03 -7.03 20.11
N ARG A 183 12.21 -5.80 19.65
CA ARG A 183 11.45 -5.25 18.52
C ARG A 183 11.97 -5.91 17.24
N ARG A 184 11.09 -6.60 16.52
CA ARG A 184 11.41 -7.20 15.22
C ARG A 184 10.45 -6.73 14.15
N TYR A 185 10.95 -6.64 12.93
CA TYR A 185 10.17 -6.25 11.76
C TYR A 185 9.80 -7.50 10.96
N ALA A 186 8.54 -7.57 10.51
CA ALA A 186 8.13 -8.41 9.39
C ALA A 186 7.70 -7.50 8.24
N HIS A 187 8.23 -7.73 7.02
CA HIS A 187 7.90 -6.97 5.81
C HIS A 187 7.36 -7.87 4.69
N ALA A 188 6.72 -7.25 3.69
CA ALA A 188 6.34 -7.85 2.41
C ALA A 188 6.91 -6.96 1.27
N PRO A 189 7.36 -7.50 0.11
CA PRO A 189 6.91 -8.75 -0.52
C PRO A 189 8.04 -9.79 -0.77
N PHE A 190 7.70 -11.08 -0.74
CA PHE A 190 8.48 -12.23 -1.25
C PHE A 190 9.76 -12.71 -0.53
N ALA A 191 10.25 -12.10 0.53
CA ALA A 191 11.28 -12.73 1.37
C ALA A 191 11.03 -12.44 2.85
N THR A 192 10.92 -13.49 3.65
CA THR A 192 10.89 -13.39 5.12
C THR A 192 12.31 -13.02 5.58
N GLN A 193 12.67 -11.73 5.55
CA GLN A 193 13.86 -11.24 6.22
C GLN A 193 13.45 -10.61 7.55
N ILE A 194 13.88 -11.22 8.65
CA ILE A 194 13.73 -10.69 10.00
C ILE A 194 14.94 -9.80 10.25
N HIS A 195 14.72 -8.50 10.41
CA HIS A 195 15.77 -7.57 10.84
C HIS A 195 15.66 -7.31 12.35
N ASP A 196 16.79 -7.45 13.05
CA ASP A 196 16.94 -7.19 14.47
C ASP A 196 17.50 -5.76 14.65
N ASP A 197 16.79 -4.89 15.37
CA ASP A 197 17.32 -3.61 15.85
C ASP A 197 17.61 -3.71 17.35
N HIS A 198 18.87 -3.49 17.73
CA HIS A 198 19.34 -3.59 19.10
C HIS A 198 19.29 -2.23 19.80
N ARG A 199 18.14 -1.89 20.39
CA ARG A 199 18.12 -0.79 21.37
C ARG A 199 18.51 -1.30 22.76
N HIS A 200 19.60 -0.76 23.30
CA HIS A 200 19.88 -0.85 24.73
C HIS A 200 18.88 0.05 25.47
N CYS A 201 18.01 -0.54 26.28
CA CYS A 201 17.28 0.20 27.29
C CYS A 201 18.28 0.60 28.38
N GLY A 202 18.52 1.91 28.51
CA GLY A 202 19.04 2.51 29.74
C GLY A 202 17.93 2.76 30.75
#